data_AF-A0A348UQ93-F1
#
_entry.id   AF-A0A348UQ93-F1
#
_cell.length_a   1.000
_cell.length_b   1.000
_cell.length_c   1.000
_cell.angle_alpha   90.00
_cell.angle_beta   90.00
_cell.angle_gamma   90.00
#
_symmetry.space_group_name_H-M   'P 1'
#
loop_
_entity.id
_entity.type
_entity.pdbx_description
1 polymer ?
#
loop_
_entity_poly.entity_id
_entity_poly.type
_entity_poly.pdbx_seq_one_letter_code
_entity_poly.pdbx_strand_id
1 'polypeptide(L)'
;FEMLGNFSFGDYFKEDTISWAWEFITGVLGLPRDRLWVTVHPTDDDARRLWESKIGMPRDRVISLEENFWAMGDTGPCGPCTEIFYDHGPSVAGGPPGSADQDGDRYIEFWNLVFPQFDRQPDGALAPLPQPGVDTGMGLERISAIMQGVHSNYEIDLFRNLLAAVGDIAGIRGADAQLANASVRVIADHIRSTAFLIADGVMPGNEDRSYVLRRIIRRALRHGHMLQIREPFFHTLVAPLAREMGDAYPLLRERADDVSAALLREEKRFAETLSQGMELLDRTIADLSGKTIPGNVVFQLYDTFGFPTDLTADVARERGLAVDMPGFEAAMEAQRDRGRAAARFSA
;
A
#
# COMPACT_ATOMS: atom_id res chain seq x y z
N PHE A 1 -3.81 -5.63 -0.93
CA PHE A 1 -3.03 -6.77 -1.43
C PHE A 1 -3.37 -7.98 -0.58
N GLU A 2 -2.97 -9.17 -1.00
CA GLU A 2 -3.23 -10.41 -0.26
C GLU A 2 -1.93 -10.98 0.30
N MET A 3 -2.00 -11.47 1.53
CA MET A 3 -0.84 -12.04 2.22
C MET A 3 -1.11 -13.53 2.49
N LEU A 4 -0.35 -14.39 1.83
CA LEU A 4 -0.36 -15.83 2.06
C LEU A 4 0.54 -16.12 3.26
N GLY A 5 0.03 -16.83 4.27
CA GLY A 5 0.78 -17.10 5.49
C GLY A 5 0.51 -18.47 6.08
N ASN A 6 1.55 -19.07 6.66
CA ASN A 6 1.44 -20.14 7.64
C ASN A 6 1.86 -19.61 9.02
N PHE A 7 1.22 -20.14 10.07
CA PHE A 7 1.40 -19.68 11.43
C PHE A 7 1.71 -20.86 12.35
N SER A 8 2.57 -20.63 13.34
CA SER A 8 2.86 -21.58 14.42
C SER A 8 2.59 -20.92 15.76
N PHE A 9 1.78 -21.58 16.59
CA PHE A 9 1.48 -21.16 17.96
C PHE A 9 2.14 -22.15 18.93
N GLY A 10 3.47 -22.14 18.99
CA GLY A 10 4.26 -23.02 19.86
C GLY A 10 4.41 -24.46 19.36
N ASP A 11 4.27 -24.71 18.05
CA ASP A 11 4.38 -26.04 17.44
C ASP A 11 5.77 -26.23 16.81
N TYR A 12 5.96 -25.74 15.59
CA TYR A 12 7.23 -25.72 14.87
C TYR A 12 7.87 -24.31 14.91
N PHE A 13 9.15 -24.22 14.56
CA PHE A 13 9.90 -22.96 14.60
C PHE A 13 10.80 -22.79 13.35
N LYS A 14 11.96 -22.15 13.50
CA LYS A 14 12.85 -21.74 12.39
C LYS A 14 13.19 -22.85 11.40
N GLU A 15 13.62 -24.01 11.91
CA GLU A 15 14.14 -25.08 11.07
C GLU A 15 13.09 -25.61 10.08
N ASP A 16 11.89 -25.93 10.56
CA ASP A 16 10.80 -26.41 9.72
C ASP A 16 10.27 -25.31 8.81
N THR A 17 10.10 -24.09 9.34
CA THR A 17 9.59 -22.95 8.58
C THR A 17 10.48 -22.63 7.36
N ILE A 18 11.79 -22.53 7.57
CA ILE A 18 12.74 -22.26 6.48
C ILE A 18 12.78 -23.43 5.49
N SER A 19 12.71 -24.66 5.98
CA SER A 19 12.71 -25.85 5.12
C SER A 19 11.47 -25.91 4.23
N TRP A 20 10.28 -25.68 4.79
CA TRP A 20 9.02 -25.68 4.05
C TRP A 20 8.90 -24.50 3.09
N ALA A 21 9.31 -23.29 3.50
CA ALA A 21 9.34 -22.15 2.61
C ALA A 21 10.21 -22.43 1.38
N TRP A 22 11.41 -23.00 1.59
CA TRP A 22 12.32 -23.37 0.52
C TRP A 22 11.77 -24.50 -0.37
N GLU A 23 11.19 -25.54 0.22
CA GLU A 23 10.53 -26.63 -0.51
C GLU A 23 9.37 -26.12 -1.36
N PHE A 24 8.54 -25.23 -0.82
CA PHE A 24 7.42 -24.65 -1.54
C PHE A 24 7.91 -23.83 -2.74
N ILE A 25 8.82 -22.88 -2.55
CA ILE A 25 9.24 -22.00 -3.65
C ILE A 25 10.10 -22.72 -4.70
N THR A 26 10.94 -23.68 -4.31
CA THR A 26 11.86 -24.34 -5.28
C THR A 26 11.35 -25.68 -5.80
N GLY A 27 10.54 -26.39 -5.02
CA GLY A 27 9.98 -27.69 -5.37
C GLY A 27 8.59 -27.59 -5.97
N VAL A 28 7.68 -26.89 -5.29
CA VAL A 28 6.27 -26.77 -5.74
C VAL A 28 6.12 -25.71 -6.81
N LEU A 29 6.60 -24.48 -6.55
CA LEU A 29 6.55 -23.38 -7.53
C LEU A 29 7.66 -23.48 -8.58
N GLY A 30 8.72 -24.25 -8.32
CA GLY A 30 9.80 -24.47 -9.27
C GLY A 30 10.66 -23.24 -9.56
N LEU A 31 10.75 -22.29 -8.62
CA LEU A 31 11.55 -21.09 -8.81
C LEU A 31 13.04 -21.44 -8.96
N PRO A 32 13.75 -20.77 -9.89
CA PRO A 32 15.18 -20.98 -10.09
C PRO A 32 15.96 -20.57 -8.84
N ARG A 33 16.64 -21.55 -8.22
CA ARG A 33 17.42 -21.36 -6.98
C ARG A 33 18.47 -20.26 -7.11
N ASP A 34 19.03 -20.09 -8.31
CA ASP A 34 20.04 -19.09 -8.61
C ASP A 34 19.48 -17.65 -8.73
N ARG A 35 18.16 -17.46 -8.64
CA ARG A 35 17.51 -16.14 -8.53
C ARG A 35 17.06 -15.78 -7.13
N LEU A 36 17.21 -16.68 -6.16
CA LEU A 36 16.76 -16.47 -4.78
C LEU A 36 17.89 -15.88 -3.92
N TRP A 37 17.50 -14.91 -3.10
CA TRP A 37 18.33 -14.19 -2.13
C TRP A 37 17.60 -14.17 -0.79
N VAL A 38 18.33 -14.15 0.32
CA VAL A 38 17.73 -14.07 1.65
C VAL A 38 18.43 -13.05 2.53
N THR A 39 17.66 -12.44 3.41
CA THR A 39 18.16 -11.54 4.45
C THR A 39 17.88 -12.14 5.82
N VAL A 40 18.73 -11.87 6.80
CA VAL A 40 18.59 -12.32 8.20
C VAL A 40 19.05 -11.21 9.14
N HIS A 41 18.47 -11.16 10.34
CA HIS A 41 18.95 -10.24 11.37
C HIS A 41 20.40 -10.57 11.78
N PRO A 42 21.29 -9.58 12.02
CA PRO A 42 22.68 -9.80 12.41
C PRO A 42 22.87 -10.63 13.68
N THR A 43 21.89 -10.59 14.59
CA THR A 43 21.91 -11.39 15.84
C THR A 43 21.25 -12.76 15.70
N ASP A 44 20.68 -13.10 14.54
CA ASP A 44 20.01 -14.37 14.28
C ASP A 44 20.93 -15.39 13.60
N ASP A 45 21.93 -15.87 14.36
CA ASP A 45 22.87 -16.89 13.87
C ASP A 45 22.18 -18.21 13.53
N ASP A 46 21.03 -18.51 14.15
CA ASP A 46 20.28 -19.74 13.90
C ASP A 46 19.72 -19.75 12.47
N ALA A 47 19.02 -18.69 12.08
CA ALA A 47 18.47 -18.55 10.72
C ALA A 47 19.58 -18.55 9.67
N ARG A 48 20.69 -17.84 9.94
CA ARG A 48 21.87 -17.85 9.07
C ARG A 48 22.41 -19.26 8.84
N ARG A 49 22.63 -20.02 9.92
CA ARG A 49 23.13 -21.40 9.82
C ARG A 49 22.18 -22.31 9.07
N LEU A 50 20.87 -22.15 9.24
CA LEU A 50 19.87 -22.92 8.51
C LEU A 50 19.94 -22.64 7.00
N TRP A 51 20.01 -21.37 6.59
CA TRP A 51 20.16 -21.02 5.17
C TRP A 51 21.48 -21.50 4.57
N GLU A 52 22.61 -21.23 5.23
CA GLU A 52 23.93 -21.59 4.68
C GLU A 52 24.20 -23.10 4.69
N SER A 53 23.89 -23.78 5.80
CA SER A 53 24.32 -25.17 6.01
C SER A 53 23.25 -26.19 5.68
N LYS A 54 21.99 -25.95 6.06
CA LYS A 54 20.89 -26.91 5.82
C LYS A 54 20.32 -26.76 4.43
N ILE A 55 20.00 -25.53 4.02
CA ILE A 55 19.48 -25.25 2.67
C ILE A 55 20.61 -25.27 1.63
N GLY A 56 21.84 -24.89 2.03
CA GLY A 56 23.00 -24.87 1.14
C GLY A 56 23.08 -23.61 0.30
N MET A 57 22.54 -22.49 0.81
CA MET A 57 22.54 -21.22 0.10
C MET A 57 23.93 -20.60 0.08
N PRO A 58 24.42 -20.06 -1.06
CA PRO A 58 25.68 -19.36 -1.12
C PRO A 58 25.74 -18.18 -0.15
N ARG A 59 26.86 -18.05 0.59
CA ARG A 59 27.03 -17.03 1.63
C ARG A 59 26.86 -15.60 1.13
N ASP A 60 27.25 -15.33 -0.10
CA ASP A 60 27.11 -14.03 -0.76
C ASP A 60 25.65 -13.64 -1.02
N ARG A 61 24.70 -14.55 -0.81
CA ARG A 61 23.26 -14.33 -0.96
C ARG A 61 22.47 -14.42 0.36
N VAL A 62 23.17 -14.60 1.48
CA VAL A 62 22.61 -14.59 2.84
C VAL A 62 23.06 -13.30 3.53
N ILE A 63 22.29 -12.24 3.36
CA ILE A 63 22.65 -10.87 3.73
C ILE A 63 22.21 -10.56 5.17
N SER A 64 23.06 -9.88 5.95
CA SER A 64 22.71 -9.41 7.30
C SER A 64 22.13 -8.01 7.24
N LEU A 65 20.93 -7.77 7.77
CA LEU A 65 20.34 -6.42 7.87
C LEU A 65 19.71 -6.19 9.24
N GLU A 66 20.03 -5.07 9.88
CA GLU A 66 19.41 -4.68 11.18
C GLU A 66 17.89 -4.47 11.02
N GLU A 67 17.44 -4.17 9.81
CA GLU A 67 16.04 -4.02 9.43
C GLU A 67 15.25 -5.33 9.54
N ASN A 68 15.89 -6.50 9.62
CA ASN A 68 15.24 -7.80 9.79
C ASN A 68 14.71 -8.04 11.23
N PHE A 69 14.02 -7.05 11.79
CA PHE A 69 13.31 -7.17 13.04
C PHE A 69 11.88 -6.66 12.84
N TRP A 70 10.93 -7.60 12.79
CA TRP A 70 9.54 -7.27 12.50
C TRP A 70 8.76 -7.03 13.79
N ALA A 71 7.89 -6.03 13.79
CA ALA A 71 6.95 -5.73 14.87
C ALA A 71 5.57 -5.39 14.30
N MET A 72 4.51 -5.86 14.96
CA MET A 72 3.12 -5.59 14.56
C MET A 72 2.75 -4.10 14.62
N GLY A 73 3.38 -3.37 15.53
CA GLY A 73 3.17 -1.93 15.74
C GLY A 73 4.07 -1.39 16.86
N ASP A 74 3.65 -0.29 17.47
CA ASP A 74 4.37 0.32 18.61
C ASP A 74 4.45 -0.61 19.83
N THR A 75 3.47 -1.50 19.97
CA THR A 75 3.42 -2.56 20.98
C THR A 75 2.98 -3.89 20.36
N GLY A 76 3.17 -4.99 21.10
CA GLY A 76 2.70 -6.32 20.70
C GLY A 76 3.81 -7.27 20.25
N PRO A 77 3.42 -8.46 19.73
CA PRO A 77 4.36 -9.48 19.29
C PRO A 77 5.36 -8.97 18.23
N CYS A 78 6.64 -9.29 18.44
CA CYS A 78 7.75 -8.92 17.56
C CYS A 78 8.92 -9.90 17.68
N GLY A 79 9.84 -9.84 16.74
CA GLY A 79 11.03 -10.68 16.74
C GLY A 79 11.88 -10.55 15.47
N PRO A 80 13.04 -11.23 15.43
CA PRO A 80 13.84 -11.30 14.22
C PRO A 80 13.07 -12.00 13.12
N CYS A 81 13.34 -11.62 11.87
CA CYS A 81 12.79 -12.28 10.70
C CYS A 81 13.89 -12.63 9.69
N THR A 82 13.51 -13.46 8.72
CA THR A 82 14.31 -13.69 7.51
C THR A 82 13.40 -13.51 6.31
N GLU A 83 13.85 -12.75 5.32
CA GLU A 83 13.05 -12.45 4.12
C GLU A 83 13.67 -13.10 2.90
N ILE A 84 12.83 -13.48 1.95
CA ILE A 84 13.19 -14.11 0.70
C ILE A 84 12.91 -13.12 -0.44
N PHE A 85 13.93 -12.91 -1.26
CA PHE A 85 13.94 -12.01 -2.39
C PHE A 85 14.12 -12.77 -3.70
N TYR A 86 13.52 -12.25 -4.77
CA TYR A 86 13.68 -12.75 -6.13
C TYR A 86 14.38 -11.73 -7.03
N ASP A 87 15.43 -12.17 -7.75
CA ASP A 87 16.14 -11.37 -8.75
C ASP A 87 15.45 -11.47 -10.13
N HIS A 88 14.68 -10.44 -10.49
CA HIS A 88 14.05 -10.32 -11.82
C HIS A 88 15.07 -10.23 -12.98
N GLY A 89 16.33 -9.92 -12.69
CA GLY A 89 17.44 -9.91 -13.63
C GLY A 89 17.93 -8.50 -14.01
N PRO A 90 19.06 -8.44 -14.73
CA PRO A 90 19.79 -7.19 -14.96
C PRO A 90 19.08 -6.18 -15.88
N SER A 91 17.97 -6.56 -16.52
CA SER A 91 17.13 -5.64 -17.30
C SER A 91 16.28 -4.73 -16.42
N VAL A 92 16.11 -5.06 -15.14
CA VAL A 92 15.39 -4.25 -14.15
C VAL A 92 16.43 -3.50 -13.30
N ALA A 93 16.18 -2.23 -13.01
CA ALA A 93 17.08 -1.42 -12.20
C ALA A 93 16.95 -1.77 -10.71
N GLY A 94 18.08 -1.74 -9.99
CA GLY A 94 18.15 -2.02 -8.55
C GLY A 94 19.26 -3.00 -8.20
N GLY A 95 19.70 -2.95 -6.96
CA GLY A 95 20.70 -3.83 -6.38
C GLY A 95 20.12 -4.77 -5.32
N PRO A 96 20.93 -5.73 -4.85
CA PRO A 96 20.49 -6.67 -3.83
C PRO A 96 20.17 -5.96 -2.50
N PRO A 97 19.41 -6.61 -1.59
CA PRO A 97 19.13 -6.02 -0.29
C PRO A 97 20.42 -5.63 0.45
N GLY A 98 20.42 -4.47 1.11
CA GLY A 98 21.58 -3.87 1.77
C GLY A 98 22.50 -3.03 0.86
N SER A 99 22.27 -2.98 -0.45
CA SER A 99 23.05 -2.12 -1.36
C SER A 99 22.51 -0.68 -1.40
N ALA A 100 23.31 0.25 -1.95
CA ALA A 100 22.90 1.65 -2.10
C ALA A 100 21.70 1.86 -3.05
N ASP A 101 21.43 0.89 -3.91
CA ASP A 101 20.36 0.85 -4.89
C ASP A 101 19.32 -0.25 -4.59
N GLN A 102 19.23 -0.71 -3.33
CA GLN A 102 18.29 -1.75 -2.89
C GLN A 102 16.81 -1.39 -3.10
N ASP A 103 16.48 -0.09 -3.17
CA ASP A 103 15.10 0.40 -3.32
C ASP A 103 14.58 0.28 -4.77
N GLY A 104 15.38 -0.30 -5.68
CA GLY A 104 14.96 -0.58 -7.05
C GLY A 104 14.09 -1.85 -7.18
N ASP A 105 13.43 -2.00 -8.33
CA ASP A 105 12.46 -3.07 -8.56
C ASP A 105 13.09 -4.43 -8.98
N ARG A 106 14.43 -4.53 -9.01
CA ARG A 106 15.11 -5.76 -9.45
C ARG A 106 15.01 -6.90 -8.45
N TYR A 107 15.28 -6.62 -7.17
CA TYR A 107 15.29 -7.59 -6.10
C TYR A 107 14.05 -7.37 -5.24
N ILE A 108 13.01 -8.15 -5.51
CA ILE A 108 11.72 -7.99 -4.84
C ILE A 108 11.64 -8.95 -3.67
N GLU A 109 11.48 -8.41 -2.46
CA GLU A 109 11.01 -9.15 -1.29
C GLU A 109 9.64 -9.71 -1.60
N PHE A 110 9.44 -11.02 -1.51
CA PHE A 110 8.12 -11.60 -1.76
C PHE A 110 7.62 -12.47 -0.62
N TRP A 111 8.48 -12.88 0.32
CA TRP A 111 8.09 -13.67 1.48
C TRP A 111 8.92 -13.32 2.72
N ASN A 112 8.27 -12.86 3.78
CA ASN A 112 8.87 -12.63 5.09
C ASN A 112 8.52 -13.77 6.06
N LEU A 113 9.53 -14.35 6.73
CA LEU A 113 9.39 -15.38 7.76
C LEU A 113 9.78 -14.77 9.12
N VAL A 114 8.78 -14.39 9.90
CA VAL A 114 8.97 -13.77 11.22
C VAL A 114 8.98 -14.84 12.30
N PHE A 115 9.88 -14.68 13.28
CA PHE A 115 9.98 -15.54 14.45
C PHE A 115 9.68 -14.74 15.72
N PRO A 116 8.40 -14.42 16.02
CA PRO A 116 8.05 -13.68 17.21
C PRO A 116 8.59 -14.37 18.47
N GLN A 117 9.33 -13.60 19.26
CA GLN A 117 9.97 -14.03 20.50
C GLN A 117 9.70 -13.06 21.65
N PHE A 118 9.26 -11.85 21.33
CA PHE A 118 9.05 -10.78 22.29
C PHE A 118 7.67 -10.15 22.14
N ASP A 119 7.17 -9.59 23.23
CA ASP A 119 6.06 -8.66 23.28
C ASP A 119 6.63 -7.27 23.61
N ARG A 120 6.55 -6.35 22.65
CA ARG A 120 7.03 -4.98 22.79
C ARG A 120 6.05 -4.20 23.68
N GLN A 121 6.57 -3.69 24.78
CA GLN A 121 5.81 -2.90 25.75
C GLN A 121 5.74 -1.42 25.34
N PRO A 122 4.79 -0.63 25.89
CA PRO A 122 4.65 0.79 25.55
C PRO A 122 5.90 1.66 25.80
N ASP A 123 6.80 1.22 26.69
CA ASP A 123 8.08 1.88 26.98
C ASP A 123 9.23 1.42 26.05
N GLY A 124 8.93 0.53 25.10
CA GLY A 124 9.88 -0.07 24.17
C GLY A 124 10.60 -1.32 24.70
N ALA A 125 10.35 -1.75 25.94
CA ALA A 125 10.96 -2.96 26.48
C ALA A 125 10.47 -4.22 25.72
N LEU A 126 11.36 -5.19 25.54
CA LEU A 126 11.07 -6.46 24.88
C LEU A 126 10.88 -7.55 25.93
N ALA A 127 9.63 -7.84 26.30
CA ALA A 127 9.30 -8.93 27.22
C ALA A 127 9.27 -10.26 26.44
N PRO A 128 9.87 -11.36 26.92
CA PRO A 128 9.83 -12.63 26.20
C PRO A 128 8.41 -13.19 26.13
N LEU A 129 8.02 -13.71 24.95
CA LEU A 129 6.75 -14.41 24.79
C LEU A 129 6.76 -15.74 25.56
N PRO A 130 5.61 -16.19 26.11
CA PRO A 130 5.53 -17.48 26.80
C PRO A 130 5.94 -18.67 25.93
N GLN A 131 5.65 -18.59 24.62
CA GLN A 131 6.06 -19.55 23.61
C GLN A 131 6.45 -18.79 22.34
N PRO A 132 7.63 -19.08 21.75
CA PRO A 132 7.97 -18.57 20.42
C PRO A 132 6.98 -19.06 19.37
N GLY A 133 6.67 -18.21 18.41
CA GLY A 133 5.76 -18.51 17.31
C GLY A 133 6.42 -18.38 15.94
N VAL A 134 5.62 -18.63 14.91
CA VAL A 134 5.98 -18.33 13.52
C VAL A 134 4.83 -17.53 12.92
N ASP A 135 5.18 -16.46 12.23
CA ASP A 135 4.27 -15.65 11.43
C ASP A 135 4.95 -15.40 10.09
N THR A 136 4.37 -15.91 9.00
CA THR A 136 4.92 -15.70 7.66
C THR A 136 3.95 -14.89 6.82
N GLY A 137 4.47 -14.01 5.96
CA GLY A 137 3.68 -13.27 4.99
C GLY A 137 4.33 -13.25 3.62
N MET A 138 3.69 -13.86 2.63
CA MET A 138 4.04 -13.80 1.22
C MET A 138 3.03 -12.96 0.46
N GLY A 139 3.49 -11.94 -0.26
CA GLY A 139 2.60 -11.10 -1.07
C GLY A 139 2.12 -11.85 -2.31
N LEU A 140 0.81 -12.16 -2.39
CA LEU A 140 0.23 -12.93 -3.51
C LEU A 140 0.53 -12.28 -4.85
N GLU A 141 0.37 -10.97 -4.96
CA GLU A 141 0.59 -10.26 -6.22
C GLU A 141 2.06 -10.27 -6.64
N ARG A 142 2.99 -10.26 -5.67
CA ARG A 142 4.43 -10.33 -5.94
C ARG A 142 4.83 -11.73 -6.42
N ILE A 143 4.41 -12.79 -5.72
CA ILE A 143 4.69 -14.16 -6.17
C ILE A 143 3.98 -14.46 -7.50
N SER A 144 2.80 -13.90 -7.73
CA SER A 144 2.10 -14.01 -9.02
C SER A 144 2.88 -13.34 -10.15
N ALA A 145 3.47 -12.17 -9.92
CA ALA A 145 4.33 -11.51 -10.91
C ALA A 145 5.52 -12.39 -11.29
N ILE A 146 6.22 -12.94 -10.29
CA ILE A 146 7.33 -13.88 -10.49
C ILE A 146 6.89 -15.09 -11.31
N MET A 147 5.79 -15.74 -10.93
CA MET A 147 5.28 -16.96 -11.57
C MET A 147 4.76 -16.72 -13.00
N GLN A 148 4.24 -15.52 -13.28
CA GLN A 148 3.80 -15.11 -14.61
C GLN A 148 4.93 -14.56 -15.48
N GLY A 149 6.17 -14.48 -14.95
CA GLY A 149 7.34 -14.01 -15.69
C GLY A 149 7.33 -12.51 -15.97
N VAL A 150 6.61 -11.72 -15.17
CA VAL A 150 6.52 -10.26 -15.25
C VAL A 150 7.22 -9.62 -14.05
N HIS A 151 7.54 -8.33 -14.15
CA HIS A 151 8.33 -7.65 -13.10
C HIS A 151 7.46 -6.78 -12.20
N SER A 152 6.38 -6.21 -12.73
CA SER A 152 5.46 -5.39 -11.97
C SER A 152 4.25 -6.19 -11.50
N ASN A 153 3.81 -5.96 -10.26
CA ASN A 153 2.52 -6.48 -9.78
C ASN A 153 1.36 -6.07 -10.68
N TYR A 154 1.45 -4.92 -11.36
CA TYR A 154 0.40 -4.42 -12.24
C TYR A 154 0.32 -5.15 -13.59
N GLU A 155 1.31 -6.01 -13.90
CA GLU A 155 1.32 -6.82 -15.12
C GLU A 155 0.65 -8.18 -14.94
N ILE A 156 0.31 -8.57 -13.69
CA ILE A 156 -0.39 -9.84 -13.46
C ILE A 156 -1.80 -9.79 -14.04
N ASP A 157 -2.32 -10.95 -14.42
CA ASP A 157 -3.68 -11.16 -14.92
C ASP A 157 -4.77 -10.36 -14.19
N LEU A 158 -4.84 -10.45 -12.85
CA LEU A 158 -5.80 -9.70 -12.03
C LEU A 158 -5.74 -8.18 -12.30
N PHE A 159 -4.54 -7.61 -12.28
CA PHE A 159 -4.38 -6.19 -12.51
C PHE A 159 -4.60 -5.82 -13.98
N ARG A 160 -4.16 -6.64 -14.95
CA ARG A 160 -4.39 -6.35 -16.37
C ARG A 160 -5.88 -6.19 -16.70
N ASN A 161 -6.73 -7.02 -16.11
CA ASN A 161 -8.19 -6.92 -16.29
C ASN A 161 -8.76 -5.64 -15.65
N LEU A 162 -8.29 -5.27 -14.45
CA LEU A 162 -8.69 -4.02 -13.79
C LEU A 162 -8.18 -2.78 -14.54
N LEU A 163 -6.92 -2.77 -14.98
CA LEU A 163 -6.32 -1.68 -15.76
C LEU A 163 -7.06 -1.49 -17.08
N ALA A 164 -7.48 -2.58 -17.74
CA ALA A 164 -8.30 -2.51 -18.93
C ALA A 164 -9.65 -1.83 -18.65
N ALA A 165 -10.34 -2.20 -17.57
CA ALA A 165 -11.61 -1.57 -17.19
C ALA A 165 -11.46 -0.07 -16.92
N VAL A 166 -10.40 0.33 -16.21
CA VAL A 166 -10.10 1.75 -15.96
C VAL A 166 -9.73 2.47 -17.26
N GLY A 167 -8.90 1.84 -18.09
CA GLY A 167 -8.46 2.37 -19.38
C GLY A 167 -9.61 2.62 -20.35
N ASP A 168 -10.58 1.71 -20.40
CA ASP A 168 -11.77 1.84 -21.25
C ASP A 168 -12.65 3.03 -20.84
N ILE A 169 -12.82 3.25 -19.54
CA ILE A 169 -13.50 4.45 -19.01
C ILE A 169 -12.72 5.71 -19.37
N ALA A 170 -11.40 5.69 -19.25
CA ALA A 170 -10.52 6.82 -19.55
C ALA A 170 -10.33 7.07 -21.06
N GLY A 171 -10.84 6.20 -21.93
CA GLY A 171 -10.61 6.26 -23.38
C GLY A 171 -9.16 5.92 -23.81
N ILE A 172 -8.36 5.31 -22.93
CA ILE A 172 -6.99 4.88 -23.21
C ILE A 172 -7.02 3.49 -23.83
N ARG A 173 -6.53 3.37 -25.07
CA ARG A 173 -6.52 2.12 -25.82
C ARG A 173 -5.14 1.47 -25.81
N GLY A 174 -5.14 0.13 -25.72
CA GLY A 174 -3.94 -0.70 -25.75
C GLY A 174 -3.41 -0.99 -24.35
N ALA A 175 -3.14 -2.28 -24.09
CA ALA A 175 -2.72 -2.76 -22.77
C ALA A 175 -1.44 -2.05 -22.28
N ASP A 176 -0.45 -1.84 -23.15
CA ASP A 176 0.81 -1.20 -22.77
C ASP A 176 0.62 0.27 -22.38
N ALA A 177 -0.28 0.99 -23.06
CA ALA A 177 -0.58 2.39 -22.73
C ALA A 177 -1.36 2.50 -21.41
N GLN A 178 -2.28 1.56 -21.16
CA GLN A 178 -3.02 1.46 -19.89
C GLN A 178 -2.06 1.13 -18.74
N LEU A 179 -1.18 0.15 -18.94
CA LEU A 179 -0.17 -0.25 -17.97
C LEU A 179 0.82 0.89 -17.68
N ALA A 180 1.30 1.61 -18.69
CA ALA A 180 2.26 2.70 -18.53
C ALA A 180 1.68 3.91 -17.79
N ASN A 181 0.36 4.10 -17.79
CA ASN A 181 -0.29 5.25 -17.16
C ASN A 181 -0.41 5.09 -15.64
N ALA A 182 0.29 5.94 -14.88
CA ALA A 182 0.30 5.90 -13.42
C ALA A 182 -1.11 6.10 -12.80
N SER A 183 -1.94 6.97 -13.37
CA SER A 183 -3.30 7.19 -12.86
C SER A 183 -4.19 5.97 -13.04
N VAL A 184 -4.02 5.22 -14.14
CA VAL A 184 -4.75 3.95 -14.36
C VAL A 184 -4.37 2.94 -13.28
N ARG A 185 -3.05 2.81 -12.97
CA ARG A 185 -2.55 1.92 -11.89
C ARG A 185 -3.06 2.34 -10.50
N VAL A 186 -3.03 3.64 -10.19
CA VAL A 186 -3.53 4.14 -8.90
C VAL A 186 -5.03 3.88 -8.73
N ILE A 187 -5.84 4.14 -9.75
CA ILE A 187 -7.29 3.87 -9.68
C ILE A 187 -7.56 2.38 -9.50
N ALA A 188 -6.84 1.51 -10.24
CA ALA A 188 -7.00 0.06 -10.15
C ALA A 188 -6.63 -0.49 -8.76
N ASP A 189 -5.61 0.08 -8.11
CA ASP A 189 -5.27 -0.25 -6.72
C ASP A 189 -6.33 0.27 -5.73
N HIS A 190 -6.75 1.52 -5.89
CA HIS A 190 -7.68 2.17 -4.96
C HIS A 190 -9.08 1.55 -5.01
N ILE A 191 -9.55 1.05 -6.15
CA ILE A 191 -10.84 0.34 -6.16
C ILE A 191 -10.79 -0.93 -5.30
N ARG A 192 -9.66 -1.65 -5.26
CA ARG A 192 -9.51 -2.83 -4.41
C ARG A 192 -9.67 -2.46 -2.94
N SER A 193 -8.83 -1.56 -2.43
CA SER A 193 -8.88 -1.18 -1.01
C SER A 193 -10.23 -0.59 -0.60
N THR A 194 -10.81 0.31 -1.41
CA THR A 194 -12.08 0.96 -1.08
C THR A 194 -13.27 0.01 -1.11
N ALA A 195 -13.35 -0.89 -2.10
CA ALA A 195 -14.44 -1.84 -2.19
C ALA A 195 -14.43 -2.86 -1.05
N PHE A 196 -13.25 -3.40 -0.70
CA PHE A 196 -13.10 -4.32 0.44
C PHE A 196 -13.42 -3.64 1.77
N LEU A 197 -12.92 -2.43 2.02
CA LEU A 197 -13.24 -1.67 3.23
C LEU A 197 -14.74 -1.45 3.40
N ILE A 198 -15.47 -1.13 2.32
CA ILE A 198 -16.92 -0.93 2.37
C ILE A 198 -17.66 -2.25 2.55
N ALA A 199 -17.21 -3.33 1.89
CA ALA A 199 -17.78 -4.67 2.08
C ALA A 199 -17.66 -5.14 3.54
N ASP A 200 -16.56 -4.78 4.22
CA ASP A 200 -16.31 -5.03 5.65
C ASP A 200 -17.02 -4.03 6.60
N GLY A 201 -17.82 -3.10 6.05
CA GLY A 201 -18.69 -2.21 6.82
C GLY A 201 -18.11 -0.82 7.13
N VAL A 202 -16.93 -0.47 6.61
CA VAL A 202 -16.39 0.90 6.75
C VAL A 202 -17.10 1.83 5.77
N MET A 203 -17.66 2.93 6.28
CA MET A 203 -18.35 3.92 5.45
C MET A 203 -17.54 5.23 5.34
N PRO A 204 -17.56 5.94 4.19
CA PRO A 204 -16.80 7.20 4.05
C PRO A 204 -17.22 8.26 5.08
N GLY A 205 -16.26 8.79 5.85
CA GLY A 205 -16.50 9.72 6.96
C GLY A 205 -15.36 10.72 7.17
N ASN A 206 -15.42 11.48 8.26
CA ASN A 206 -14.43 12.52 8.62
C ASN A 206 -13.46 12.10 9.73
N GLU A 207 -13.65 10.92 10.32
CA GLU A 207 -12.89 10.46 11.49
C GLU A 207 -12.33 9.06 11.25
N ASP A 208 -11.17 8.77 11.84
CA ASP A 208 -10.52 7.46 11.90
C ASP A 208 -10.50 6.69 10.56
N ARG A 209 -10.88 5.41 10.59
CA ARG A 209 -10.90 4.50 9.42
C ARG A 209 -11.81 5.03 8.30
N SER A 210 -12.91 5.66 8.68
CA SER A 210 -13.87 6.27 7.74
C SER A 210 -13.24 7.43 6.98
N TYR A 211 -12.36 8.20 7.61
CA TYR A 211 -11.59 9.25 6.95
C TYR A 211 -10.53 8.67 6.02
N VAL A 212 -9.80 7.62 6.44
CA VAL A 212 -8.83 6.93 5.56
C VAL A 212 -9.52 6.44 4.28
N LEU A 213 -10.67 5.76 4.39
CA LEU A 213 -11.46 5.33 3.25
C LEU A 213 -11.84 6.52 2.34
N ARG A 214 -12.35 7.60 2.93
CA ARG A 214 -12.70 8.82 2.17
C ARG A 214 -11.49 9.38 1.42
N ARG A 215 -10.32 9.43 2.04
CA ARG A 215 -9.09 9.95 1.40
C ARG A 215 -8.71 9.12 0.18
N ILE A 216 -8.73 7.80 0.30
CA ILE A 216 -8.41 6.88 -0.82
C ILE A 216 -9.40 7.07 -1.97
N ILE A 217 -10.71 7.13 -1.68
CA ILE A 217 -11.74 7.40 -2.71
C ILE A 217 -11.45 8.73 -3.42
N ARG A 218 -11.26 9.82 -2.67
CA ARG A 218 -11.03 11.16 -3.26
C ARG A 218 -9.74 11.24 -4.07
N ARG A 219 -8.69 10.51 -3.66
CA ARG A 219 -7.46 10.39 -4.44
C ARG A 219 -7.69 9.66 -5.77
N ALA A 220 -8.46 8.56 -5.78
CA ALA A 220 -8.82 7.87 -7.01
C ALA A 220 -9.62 8.79 -7.96
N LEU A 221 -10.58 9.56 -7.42
CA LEU A 221 -11.37 10.52 -8.19
C LEU A 221 -10.52 11.66 -8.77
N ARG A 222 -9.50 12.13 -8.04
CA ARG A 222 -8.51 13.09 -8.57
C ARG A 222 -7.74 12.51 -9.76
N HIS A 223 -7.29 11.26 -9.65
CA HIS A 223 -6.64 10.58 -10.78
C HIS A 223 -7.61 10.42 -11.97
N GLY A 224 -8.89 10.15 -11.73
CA GLY A 224 -9.92 10.16 -12.77
C GLY A 224 -10.05 11.53 -13.45
N HIS A 225 -10.07 12.62 -12.67
CA HIS A 225 -10.08 13.99 -13.19
C HIS A 225 -8.84 14.29 -14.04
N MET A 226 -7.65 13.83 -13.65
CA MET A 226 -6.43 13.96 -14.47
C MET A 226 -6.54 13.23 -15.81
N LEU A 227 -7.21 12.09 -15.82
CA LEU A 227 -7.55 11.33 -17.04
C LEU A 227 -8.71 11.92 -17.84
N GLN A 228 -9.18 13.12 -17.48
CA GLN A 228 -10.32 13.81 -18.11
C GLN A 228 -11.66 13.09 -17.99
N ILE A 229 -11.80 12.19 -17.00
CA ILE A 229 -13.07 11.55 -16.69
C ILE A 229 -13.92 12.56 -15.90
N ARG A 230 -15.11 12.90 -16.42
CA ARG A 230 -16.01 13.91 -15.84
C ARG A 230 -17.26 13.32 -15.22
N GLU A 231 -17.74 12.21 -15.76
CA GLU A 231 -18.89 11.47 -15.23
C GLU A 231 -18.47 10.57 -14.06
N PRO A 232 -19.39 10.24 -13.13
CA PRO A 232 -19.14 9.23 -12.11
C PRO A 232 -18.71 7.90 -12.74
N PHE A 233 -17.59 7.37 -12.28
CA PHE A 233 -16.97 6.17 -12.85
C PHE A 233 -16.49 5.19 -11.81
N PHE A 234 -16.07 5.65 -10.63
CA PHE A 234 -15.33 4.80 -9.69
C PHE A 234 -16.19 3.66 -9.15
N HIS A 235 -17.47 3.92 -8.90
CA HIS A 235 -18.42 2.88 -8.50
C HIS A 235 -18.64 1.78 -9.56
N THR A 236 -18.41 2.08 -10.84
CA THR A 236 -18.59 1.09 -11.93
C THR A 236 -17.49 0.02 -11.93
N LEU A 237 -16.34 0.31 -11.30
CA LEU A 237 -15.21 -0.60 -11.19
C LEU A 237 -15.43 -1.72 -10.16
N VAL A 238 -16.48 -1.64 -9.33
CA VAL A 238 -16.86 -2.71 -8.40
C VAL A 238 -17.20 -4.00 -9.14
N ALA A 239 -17.89 -3.91 -10.28
CA ALA A 239 -18.29 -5.10 -11.05
C ALA A 239 -17.08 -5.82 -11.69
N PRO A 240 -16.13 -5.15 -12.37
CA PRO A 240 -14.85 -5.74 -12.76
C PRO A 240 -14.11 -6.38 -11.58
N LEU A 241 -13.99 -5.67 -10.45
CA LEU A 241 -13.30 -6.20 -9.28
C LEU A 241 -13.95 -7.48 -8.73
N ALA A 242 -15.28 -7.50 -8.62
CA ALA A 242 -16.01 -8.67 -8.15
C ALA A 242 -15.89 -9.88 -9.11
N ARG A 243 -15.62 -9.66 -10.41
CA ARG A 243 -15.31 -10.77 -11.33
C ARG A 243 -13.92 -11.35 -11.09
N GLU A 244 -12.93 -10.50 -10.83
CA GLU A 244 -11.56 -10.96 -10.58
C GLU A 244 -11.42 -11.66 -9.22
N MET A 245 -12.12 -11.16 -8.19
CA MET A 245 -11.86 -11.54 -6.81
C MET A 245 -13.03 -12.22 -6.09
N GLY A 246 -14.23 -12.22 -6.67
CA GLY A 246 -15.46 -12.62 -5.98
C GLY A 246 -15.55 -14.12 -5.63
N ASP A 247 -14.82 -14.98 -6.33
CA ASP A 247 -14.79 -16.42 -6.02
C ASP A 247 -13.97 -16.70 -4.75
N ALA A 248 -12.85 -16.00 -4.57
CA ALA A 248 -12.04 -16.07 -3.34
C ALA A 248 -12.67 -15.27 -2.19
N TYR A 249 -13.42 -14.21 -2.51
CA TYR A 249 -14.03 -13.30 -1.54
C TYR A 249 -15.55 -13.13 -1.79
N PRO A 250 -16.39 -14.10 -1.41
CA PRO A 250 -17.83 -14.06 -1.67
C PRO A 250 -18.54 -12.83 -1.10
N LEU A 251 -18.09 -12.32 0.05
CA LEU A 251 -18.67 -11.13 0.69
C LEU A 251 -18.62 -9.90 -0.23
N LEU A 252 -17.54 -9.73 -1.01
CA LEU A 252 -17.43 -8.63 -1.98
C LEU A 252 -18.54 -8.70 -3.02
N ARG A 253 -18.86 -9.91 -3.50
CA ARG A 253 -19.92 -10.14 -4.48
C ARG A 253 -21.31 -9.93 -3.87
N GLU A 254 -21.53 -10.42 -2.66
CA GLU A 254 -22.78 -10.23 -1.91
C GLU A 254 -23.06 -8.75 -1.62
N ARG A 255 -22.01 -7.96 -1.38
CA ARG A 255 -22.11 -6.53 -1.06
C ARG A 255 -21.90 -5.60 -2.25
N ALA A 256 -21.75 -6.12 -3.46
CA ALA A 256 -21.37 -5.31 -4.63
C ALA A 256 -22.28 -4.10 -4.87
N ASP A 257 -23.60 -4.26 -4.71
CA ASP A 257 -24.57 -3.17 -4.87
C ASP A 257 -24.44 -2.11 -3.76
N ASP A 258 -24.28 -2.53 -2.50
CA ASP A 258 -24.06 -1.63 -1.36
C ASP A 258 -22.77 -0.83 -1.53
N VAL A 259 -21.70 -1.49 -1.95
CA VAL A 259 -20.38 -0.89 -2.22
C VAL A 259 -20.49 0.13 -3.35
N SER A 260 -21.07 -0.25 -4.49
CA SER A 260 -21.30 0.64 -5.63
C SER A 260 -22.13 1.86 -5.22
N ALA A 261 -23.20 1.68 -4.46
CA ALA A 261 -24.04 2.78 -3.99
C ALA A 261 -23.29 3.73 -3.03
N ALA A 262 -22.44 3.20 -2.14
CA ALA A 262 -21.63 4.00 -1.23
C ALA A 262 -20.58 4.84 -1.98
N LEU A 263 -19.86 4.23 -2.93
CA LEU A 263 -18.88 4.92 -3.76
C LEU A 263 -19.54 6.02 -4.60
N LEU A 264 -20.68 5.73 -5.24
CA LEU A 264 -21.40 6.73 -6.06
C LEU A 264 -21.84 7.94 -5.23
N ARG A 265 -22.27 7.75 -3.98
CA ARG A 265 -22.65 8.86 -3.09
C ARG A 265 -21.45 9.76 -2.77
N GLU A 266 -20.31 9.18 -2.40
CA GLU A 266 -19.10 9.94 -2.10
C GLU A 266 -18.55 10.63 -3.36
N GLU A 267 -18.59 9.95 -4.50
CA GLU A 267 -18.14 10.48 -5.80
C GLU A 267 -18.95 11.71 -6.22
N LYS A 268 -20.28 11.63 -6.18
CA LYS A 268 -21.15 12.79 -6.47
C LYS A 268 -20.88 13.96 -5.54
N ARG A 269 -20.75 13.68 -4.24
CA ARG A 269 -20.48 14.71 -3.22
C ARG A 269 -19.15 15.42 -3.46
N PHE A 270 -18.11 14.68 -3.85
CA PHE A 270 -16.79 15.28 -4.07
C PHE A 270 -16.67 15.94 -5.44
N ALA A 271 -17.36 15.45 -6.47
CA ALA A 271 -17.34 16.04 -7.81
C ALA A 271 -17.77 17.51 -7.81
N GLU A 272 -18.72 17.89 -6.93
CA GLU A 272 -19.18 19.27 -6.76
C GLU A 272 -18.05 20.25 -6.40
N THR A 273 -17.06 19.80 -5.63
CA THR A 273 -15.97 20.65 -5.13
C THR A 273 -14.62 20.36 -5.78
N LEU A 274 -14.42 19.19 -6.37
CA LEU A 274 -13.15 18.77 -6.97
C LEU A 274 -12.67 19.73 -8.05
N SER A 275 -13.52 20.07 -9.02
CA SER A 275 -13.12 20.96 -10.13
C SER A 275 -12.72 22.35 -9.62
N GLN A 276 -13.51 22.92 -8.71
CA GLN A 276 -13.24 24.24 -8.14
C GLN A 276 -11.97 24.26 -7.27
N GLY A 277 -11.74 23.19 -6.49
CA GLY A 277 -10.53 23.04 -5.69
C GLY A 277 -9.28 22.89 -6.56
N MET A 278 -9.37 22.12 -7.66
CA MET A 278 -8.26 22.00 -8.62
C MET A 278 -7.95 23.34 -9.29
N GLU A 279 -8.96 24.12 -9.70
CA GLU A 279 -8.75 25.46 -10.24
C GLU A 279 -8.07 26.41 -9.25
N LEU A 280 -8.48 26.38 -7.97
CA LEU A 280 -7.84 27.19 -6.93
C LEU A 280 -6.37 26.79 -6.75
N LEU A 281 -6.09 25.49 -6.74
CA LEU A 281 -4.73 24.96 -6.60
C LEU A 281 -3.87 25.33 -7.80
N ASP A 282 -4.39 25.21 -9.02
CA ASP A 282 -3.71 25.58 -10.25
C ASP A 282 -3.39 27.07 -10.33
N ARG A 283 -4.34 27.94 -9.98
CA ARG A 283 -4.10 29.39 -9.87
C ARG A 283 -3.02 29.70 -8.83
N THR A 284 -3.13 29.09 -7.65
CA THR A 284 -2.13 29.29 -6.58
C THR A 284 -0.73 28.91 -7.04
N ILE A 285 -0.60 27.79 -7.74
CA ILE A 285 0.69 27.30 -8.23
C ILE A 285 1.24 28.23 -9.32
N ALA A 286 0.39 28.75 -10.20
CA ALA A 286 0.80 29.68 -11.25
C ALA A 286 1.34 31.00 -10.68
N ASP A 287 0.75 31.49 -9.58
CA ASP A 287 1.14 32.73 -8.92
C ASP A 287 2.25 32.54 -7.86
N LEU A 288 2.77 31.31 -7.70
CA LEU A 288 3.67 30.97 -6.61
C LEU A 288 5.10 31.49 -6.84
N SER A 289 5.59 32.35 -5.93
CA SER A 289 7.01 32.70 -5.83
C SER A 289 7.74 31.71 -4.92
N GLY A 290 8.15 30.55 -5.45
CA GLY A 290 8.92 29.55 -4.71
C GLY A 290 8.47 28.12 -5.00
N LYS A 291 8.79 27.19 -4.08
CA LYS A 291 8.47 25.77 -4.20
C LYS A 291 7.48 25.27 -3.15
N THR A 292 6.90 26.13 -2.33
CA THR A 292 6.06 25.71 -1.20
C THR A 292 4.68 26.35 -1.28
N ILE A 293 3.63 25.53 -1.39
CA ILE A 293 2.24 25.98 -1.39
C ILE A 293 1.87 26.48 0.01
N PRO A 294 1.36 27.72 0.15
CA PRO A 294 1.04 28.31 1.45
C PRO A 294 0.02 27.50 2.27
N GLY A 295 0.26 27.38 3.57
CA GLY A 295 -0.58 26.57 4.46
C GLY A 295 -2.03 27.05 4.57
N ASN A 296 -2.29 28.35 4.40
CA ASN A 296 -3.64 28.90 4.34
C ASN A 296 -4.42 28.44 3.10
N VAL A 297 -3.75 28.22 1.96
CA VAL A 297 -4.38 27.67 0.76
C VAL A 297 -4.64 26.18 0.95
N VAL A 298 -3.69 25.43 1.51
CA VAL A 298 -3.89 24.01 1.87
C VAL A 298 -5.08 23.88 2.82
N PHE A 299 -5.19 24.77 3.80
CA PHE A 299 -6.32 24.81 4.73
C PHE A 299 -7.63 25.14 4.02
N GLN A 300 -7.65 26.10 3.09
CA GLN A 300 -8.84 26.41 2.31
C GLN A 300 -9.29 25.21 1.44
N LEU A 301 -8.35 24.53 0.80
CA LEU A 301 -8.61 23.31 0.03
C LEU A 301 -9.23 22.22 0.92
N TYR A 302 -8.71 22.05 2.13
CA TYR A 302 -9.24 21.12 3.12
C TYR A 302 -10.65 21.50 3.62
N ASP A 303 -10.81 22.71 4.14
CA ASP A 303 -12.02 23.14 4.83
C ASP A 303 -13.18 23.41 3.87
N THR A 304 -12.91 24.12 2.76
CA THR A 304 -13.95 24.56 1.82
C THR A 304 -14.23 23.51 0.75
N PHE A 305 -13.18 22.89 0.19
CA PHE A 305 -13.32 21.99 -0.95
C PHE A 305 -13.24 20.51 -0.55
N GLY A 306 -12.92 20.22 0.71
CA GLY A 306 -12.81 18.86 1.23
C GLY A 306 -11.61 18.10 0.69
N PHE A 307 -10.54 18.78 0.29
CA PHE A 307 -9.32 18.12 -0.19
C PHE A 307 -8.51 17.64 1.00
N PRO A 308 -8.27 16.33 1.14
CA PRO A 308 -7.30 15.86 2.11
C PRO A 308 -5.93 16.50 1.89
N THR A 309 -5.19 16.75 2.97
CA THR A 309 -3.87 17.40 2.89
C THR A 309 -2.88 16.59 2.05
N ASP A 310 -2.95 15.26 2.14
CA ASP A 310 -2.19 14.32 1.32
C ASP A 310 -2.54 14.41 -0.17
N LEU A 311 -3.81 14.63 -0.52
CA LEU A 311 -4.20 14.86 -1.92
C LEU A 311 -3.54 16.14 -2.47
N THR A 312 -3.55 17.21 -1.69
CA THR A 312 -2.86 18.47 -2.06
C THR A 312 -1.34 18.27 -2.18
N ALA A 313 -0.75 17.53 -1.24
CA ALA A 313 0.67 17.19 -1.25
C ALA A 313 1.07 16.32 -2.45
N ASP A 314 0.21 15.40 -2.89
CA ASP A 314 0.45 14.57 -4.08
C ASP A 314 0.49 15.43 -5.35
N VAL A 315 -0.45 16.37 -5.51
CA VAL A 315 -0.43 17.33 -6.64
C VAL A 315 0.84 18.19 -6.60
N ALA A 316 1.24 18.65 -5.40
CA ALA A 316 2.45 19.43 -5.23
C ALA A 316 3.69 18.62 -5.66
N ARG A 317 3.81 17.36 -5.20
CA ARG A 317 4.95 16.48 -5.49
C ARG A 317 5.12 16.22 -6.98
N GLU A 318 4.03 15.97 -7.70
CA GLU A 318 4.04 15.77 -9.17
C GLU A 318 4.59 16.97 -9.94
N ARG A 319 4.54 18.17 -9.34
CA ARG A 319 5.05 19.42 -9.92
C ARG A 319 6.37 19.87 -9.30
N GLY A 320 7.00 19.04 -8.47
CA GLY A 320 8.25 19.37 -7.77
C GLY A 320 8.09 20.45 -6.69
N LEU A 321 6.89 20.55 -6.10
CA LEU A 321 6.52 21.48 -5.04
C LEU A 321 6.32 20.75 -3.70
N ALA A 322 6.37 21.51 -2.61
CA ALA A 322 6.07 21.10 -1.25
C ALA A 322 4.81 21.84 -0.74
N VAL A 323 4.27 21.38 0.39
CA VAL A 323 3.16 22.03 1.11
C VAL A 323 3.64 22.54 2.46
N ASP A 324 3.20 23.73 2.86
CA ASP A 324 3.48 24.30 4.18
C ASP A 324 2.54 23.69 5.24
N MET A 325 2.97 22.54 5.78
CA MET A 325 2.25 21.84 6.86
C MET A 325 2.18 22.65 8.16
N PRO A 326 3.27 23.31 8.64
CA PRO A 326 3.18 24.17 9.81
C PRO A 326 2.14 25.29 9.67
N GLY A 327 2.07 25.93 8.49
CA GLY A 327 1.05 26.95 8.22
C GLY A 327 -0.37 26.39 8.16
N PHE A 328 -0.55 25.17 7.64
CA PHE A 328 -1.84 24.47 7.66
C PHE A 328 -2.30 24.19 9.10
N GLU A 329 -1.41 23.66 9.94
CA GLU A 329 -1.70 23.35 11.35
C GLU A 329 -2.06 24.62 12.14
N ALA A 330 -1.34 25.72 11.90
CA ALA A 330 -1.67 27.01 12.48
C ALA A 330 -3.07 27.51 12.07
N ALA A 331 -3.46 27.32 10.80
CA ALA A 331 -4.79 27.68 10.31
C ALA A 331 -5.89 26.79 10.91
N MET A 332 -5.62 25.48 11.07
CA MET A 332 -6.51 24.53 11.75
C MET A 332 -6.75 24.93 13.22
N GLU A 333 -5.70 25.24 13.98
CA GLU A 333 -5.87 25.62 15.38
C GLU A 333 -6.60 26.96 15.51
N ALA A 334 -6.32 27.93 14.64
CA ALA A 334 -7.06 29.19 14.59
C ALA A 334 -8.57 28.98 14.31
N GLN A 335 -8.94 28.00 13.46
CA GLN A 335 -10.35 27.64 13.25
C GLN A 335 -10.97 27.00 14.50
N ARG A 336 -10.24 26.09 15.18
CA ARG A 336 -10.70 25.45 16.42
C ARG A 336 -10.93 26.46 17.52
N ASP A 337 -10.03 27.43 17.68
CA ASP A 337 -10.17 28.49 18.67
C ASP A 337 -11.37 29.41 18.39
N ARG A 338 -11.62 29.75 17.11
CA ARG A 338 -12.86 30.46 16.72
C ARG A 338 -14.11 29.65 17.06
N GLY A 339 -14.10 28.34 16.83
CA GLY A 339 -15.21 27.44 17.19
C GLY A 339 -15.46 27.38 18.69
N ARG A 340 -14.40 27.26 19.51
CA ARG A 340 -14.48 27.28 20.98
C ARG A 340 -15.00 28.61 21.50
N ALA A 341 -14.56 29.73 20.92
CA ALA A 341 -15.04 31.07 21.29
C ALA A 341 -16.54 31.20 21.00
N ALA A 342 -16.99 30.85 19.79
CA ALA A 342 -18.40 30.91 19.40
C ALA A 342 -19.31 30.04 20.29
N ALA A 343 -18.87 28.83 20.63
CA ALA A 343 -19.61 27.91 21.51
C ALA A 343 -19.79 28.44 22.94
N ARG A 344 -18.81 29.21 23.45
CA ARG A 344 -18.88 29.88 24.76
C ARG A 344 -19.80 31.09 24.80
N PHE A 345 -20.10 31.70 23.65
CA PHE A 345 -21.07 32.80 23.57
C PHE A 345 -22.51 32.33 23.36
N SER A 346 -22.70 31.07 22.96
CA SER A 346 -24.02 30.44 22.77
C SER A 346 -24.50 29.60 23.96
N ALA A 347 -23.65 29.42 24.98
CA ALA A 347 -23.97 28.79 26.25
C ALA A 347 -24.09 29.87 27.34
#